data_AF-A0A0G1HKP9-F1
#
_entry.id   AF-A0A0G1HKP9-F1
#
_cell.length_a   1.000
_cell.length_b   1.000
_cell.length_c   1.000
_cell.angle_alpha   90.00
_cell.angle_beta   90.00
_cell.angle_gamma   90.00
#
_symmetry.space_group_name_H-M   'P 1'
#
loop_
_entity.id
_entity.type
_entity.pdbx_description
1 polymer ?
#
loop_
_entity_poly.entity_id
_entity_poly.type
_entity_poly.pdbx_seq_one_letter_code
_entity_poly.pdbx_strand_id
1 'polypeptide(L)'
;MNERSLVNYSLWITLGVLKITVVKTYYNKIMRSKKKGFTLIELLIVVAIIGVLASVVLASLNSARAKARNANRISGIKQIITAFNLAYTAAWPINNSGAWACISATCYNGFASYVAVPNIDAFFTPYMPSKPIDPAGGSTNRFGGVIYSQWVGGTSPYDGHIEPAGNYIYWAVEPPLTPTSCGPGKIWNAGADSVNCHFNFE
;
A
#
# COMPACT_ATOMS: atom_id res chain seq x y z
N MET A 1 71.83 -11.86 -21.56
CA MET A 1 70.61 -12.61 -21.95
C MET A 1 70.68 -13.97 -21.29
N ASN A 2 69.73 -14.31 -20.42
CA ASN A 2 69.69 -15.61 -19.75
C ASN A 2 68.28 -16.19 -19.91
N GLU A 3 68.12 -17.12 -20.86
CA GLU A 3 66.85 -17.71 -21.33
C GLU A 3 66.21 -18.73 -20.35
N ARG A 4 66.62 -18.75 -19.08
CA ARG A 4 66.21 -19.81 -18.13
C ARG A 4 64.87 -19.59 -17.42
N SER A 5 64.17 -18.48 -17.64
CA SER A 5 62.91 -18.15 -16.93
C SER A 5 61.63 -18.62 -17.62
N LEU A 6 61.66 -19.03 -18.90
CA LEU A 6 60.45 -19.34 -19.68
C LEU A 6 60.03 -20.83 -19.62
N VAL A 7 60.90 -21.74 -19.20
CA VAL A 7 60.60 -23.19 -19.20
C VAL A 7 59.71 -23.62 -18.01
N ASN A 8 59.67 -22.84 -16.93
CA ASN A 8 58.88 -23.19 -15.74
C ASN A 8 57.39 -22.84 -15.83
N TYR A 9 56.98 -21.89 -16.68
CA TYR A 9 55.57 -21.49 -16.78
C TYR A 9 54.73 -22.37 -17.72
N SER A 10 55.35 -23.04 -18.70
CA SER A 10 54.65 -23.93 -19.65
C SER A 10 54.15 -25.24 -19.01
N LEU A 11 54.85 -25.72 -17.98
CA LEU A 11 54.51 -26.97 -17.26
C LEU A 11 53.33 -26.81 -16.29
N TRP A 12 53.12 -25.62 -15.73
CA TRP A 12 51.98 -25.33 -14.85
C TRP A 12 50.66 -25.16 -15.61
N ILE A 13 50.71 -24.59 -16.82
CA ILE A 13 49.53 -24.38 -17.68
C ILE A 13 49.00 -25.73 -18.22
N THR A 14 49.89 -26.63 -18.63
CA THR A 14 49.51 -27.96 -19.16
C THR A 14 48.92 -28.88 -18.10
N LEU A 15 49.46 -28.89 -16.87
CA LEU A 15 48.89 -29.64 -15.74
C LEU A 15 47.51 -29.12 -15.31
N GLY A 16 47.27 -27.81 -15.39
CA GLY A 16 45.97 -27.19 -15.10
C GLY A 16 44.87 -27.63 -16.08
N VAL A 17 45.17 -27.62 -17.39
CA VAL A 17 44.23 -28.05 -18.44
C VAL A 17 43.95 -29.55 -18.38
N LEU A 18 44.96 -30.37 -18.04
CA LEU A 18 44.78 -31.82 -17.87
C LEU A 18 43.83 -32.14 -16.71
N LYS A 19 43.98 -31.46 -15.56
CA LYS A 19 43.07 -31.62 -14.41
C LYS A 19 41.63 -31.24 -14.75
N ILE A 20 41.42 -30.13 -15.47
CA ILE A 20 40.08 -29.67 -15.88
C ILE A 20 39.43 -30.69 -16.83
N THR A 21 40.19 -31.25 -17.77
CA THR A 21 39.67 -32.24 -18.74
C THR A 21 39.31 -33.57 -18.08
N VAL A 22 40.12 -34.04 -17.11
CA VAL A 22 39.84 -35.26 -16.34
C VAL A 22 38.58 -35.11 -15.48
N VAL A 23 38.42 -33.98 -14.79
CA VAL A 23 37.22 -33.70 -13.97
C VAL A 23 35.96 -33.67 -14.82
N LYS A 24 36.02 -33.03 -16.00
CA LYS A 24 34.89 -32.96 -16.94
C LYS A 24 34.49 -34.35 -17.47
N THR A 25 35.48 -35.22 -17.68
CA THR A 25 35.26 -36.61 -18.10
C THR A 25 34.68 -37.47 -16.98
N TYR A 26 35.13 -37.25 -15.74
CA TYR A 26 34.61 -37.97 -14.57
C TYR A 26 33.17 -37.58 -14.23
N TYR A 27 32.83 -36.30 -14.34
CA TYR A 27 31.47 -35.79 -14.12
C TYR A 27 30.47 -36.37 -15.14
N ASN A 28 30.84 -36.39 -16.42
CA ASN A 28 29.99 -36.97 -17.47
C ASN A 28 29.78 -38.48 -17.34
N LYS A 29 30.71 -39.20 -16.69
CA LYS A 29 30.60 -40.64 -16.45
C LYS A 29 29.59 -40.97 -15.34
N ILE A 30 29.45 -40.10 -14.34
CA ILE A 30 28.48 -40.25 -13.24
C ILE A 30 27.03 -39.98 -13.73
N MET A 31 26.86 -39.08 -14.70
CA MET A 31 25.54 -38.68 -15.24
C MET A 31 24.86 -39.74 -16.13
N ARG A 32 25.41 -40.95 -16.25
CA ARG A 32 24.98 -41.97 -17.22
C ARG A 32 24.08 -43.08 -16.63
N SER A 33 23.45 -42.83 -15.49
CA SER A 33 22.44 -43.73 -14.89
C SER A 33 21.05 -43.11 -14.95
N LYS A 34 20.27 -43.49 -15.98
CA LYS A 34 18.85 -43.11 -16.11
C LYS A 34 17.98 -44.07 -15.31
N LYS A 35 17.84 -43.86 -14.00
CA LYS A 35 16.70 -44.40 -13.23
C LYS A 35 15.76 -43.27 -12.85
N LYS A 36 14.51 -43.34 -13.32
CA LYS A 36 13.43 -42.37 -13.10
C LYS A 36 12.71 -42.63 -11.77
N GLY A 37 13.41 -42.51 -10.66
CA GLY A 37 12.80 -42.52 -9.33
C GLY A 37 12.92 -41.13 -8.72
N PHE A 38 11.84 -40.62 -8.12
CA PHE A 38 11.89 -39.39 -7.34
C PHE A 38 12.80 -39.63 -6.13
N THR A 39 13.94 -38.98 -6.09
CA THR A 39 14.88 -39.12 -4.98
C THR A 39 14.42 -38.27 -3.80
N LEU A 40 14.69 -38.73 -2.58
CA LEU A 40 14.43 -37.94 -1.36
C LEU A 40 15.12 -36.57 -1.40
N ILE A 41 16.29 -36.48 -2.05
CA ILE A 41 17.03 -35.24 -2.20
C ILE A 41 16.34 -34.27 -3.17
N GLU A 42 15.71 -34.75 -4.24
CA GLU A 42 14.91 -33.91 -5.14
C GLU A 42 13.72 -33.30 -4.41
N LEU A 43 13.01 -34.08 -3.58
CA LEU A 43 11.89 -33.55 -2.79
C LEU A 43 12.35 -32.52 -1.75
N LEU A 44 13.50 -32.77 -1.11
CA LEU A 44 14.07 -31.88 -0.10
C LEU A 44 14.49 -30.53 -0.68
N ILE A 45 15.10 -30.51 -1.87
CA ILE A 45 15.47 -29.26 -2.54
C ILE A 45 14.22 -28.46 -2.93
N VAL A 46 13.15 -29.12 -3.37
CA VAL A 46 11.89 -28.45 -3.76
C VAL A 46 11.26 -27.72 -2.58
N VAL A 47 11.11 -28.37 -1.42
CA VAL A 47 10.54 -27.71 -0.23
C VAL A 47 11.44 -26.60 0.29
N ALA A 48 12.77 -26.74 0.15
CA ALA A 48 13.71 -25.67 0.49
C ALA A 48 13.52 -24.44 -0.41
N ILE A 49 13.39 -24.62 -1.73
CA ILE A 49 13.14 -23.51 -2.67
C ILE A 49 11.78 -22.87 -2.42
N ILE A 50 10.71 -23.66 -2.22
CA ILE A 50 9.37 -23.13 -1.91
C ILE A 50 9.42 -22.31 -0.61
N GLY A 51 10.12 -22.78 0.43
CA GLY A 51 10.28 -22.04 1.68
C GLY A 51 10.96 -20.68 1.49
N VAL A 52 12.04 -20.63 0.70
CA VAL A 52 12.72 -19.36 0.38
C VAL A 52 11.79 -18.42 -0.38
N LEU A 53 11.12 -18.90 -1.44
CA LEU A 53 10.19 -18.07 -2.23
C LEU A 53 9.00 -17.57 -1.39
N ALA A 54 8.40 -18.44 -0.56
CA ALA A 54 7.27 -18.08 0.29
C ALA A 54 7.61 -17.00 1.32
N SER A 55 8.81 -17.05 1.91
CA SER A 55 9.24 -16.03 2.89
C SER A 55 9.34 -14.62 2.29
N VAL A 56 9.86 -14.51 1.07
CA VAL A 56 9.96 -13.23 0.35
C VAL A 56 8.56 -12.70 -0.02
N VAL A 57 7.67 -13.56 -0.49
CA VAL A 57 6.29 -13.17 -0.84
C VAL A 57 5.54 -12.66 0.39
N LEU A 58 5.62 -13.37 1.51
CA LEU A 58 4.92 -13.00 2.74
C LEU A 58 5.36 -11.62 3.27
N ALA A 59 6.65 -11.31 3.20
CA ALA A 59 7.18 -10.00 3.61
C ALA A 59 6.56 -8.84 2.80
N SER A 60 6.25 -9.05 1.52
CA SER A 60 5.68 -8.02 0.64
C SER A 60 4.15 -7.86 0.75
N LEU A 61 3.43 -8.91 1.16
CA LEU A 61 1.98 -9.00 1.08
C LEU A 61 1.25 -7.96 1.94
N ASN A 62 1.79 -7.62 3.12
CA ASN A 62 1.16 -6.66 4.02
C ASN A 62 1.09 -5.26 3.39
N SER A 63 2.19 -4.84 2.74
CA SER A 63 2.24 -3.56 2.03
C SER A 63 1.30 -3.53 0.81
N ALA A 64 1.19 -4.66 0.08
CA ALA A 64 0.29 -4.77 -1.06
C ALA A 64 -1.19 -4.69 -0.65
N ARG A 65 -1.57 -5.32 0.47
CA ARG A 65 -2.92 -5.23 1.03
C ARG A 65 -3.27 -3.81 1.47
N ALA A 66 -2.35 -3.10 2.12
CA ALA A 66 -2.54 -1.70 2.51
C ALA A 66 -2.74 -0.80 1.28
N LYS A 67 -1.93 -0.96 0.23
CA LYS A 67 -2.08 -0.23 -1.04
C LYS A 67 -3.43 -0.51 -1.71
N ALA A 68 -3.88 -1.77 -1.73
CA ALA A 68 -5.19 -2.14 -2.29
C ALA A 68 -6.35 -1.49 -1.50
N ARG A 69 -6.27 -1.49 -0.16
CA ARG A 69 -7.25 -0.79 0.69
C ARG A 69 -7.27 0.71 0.41
N ASN A 70 -6.10 1.35 0.30
CA ASN A 70 -6.02 2.76 -0.04
C ASN A 70 -6.61 3.09 -1.41
N ALA A 71 -6.36 2.25 -2.42
CA ALA A 71 -6.97 2.40 -3.74
C ALA A 71 -8.51 2.37 -3.68
N ASN A 72 -9.07 1.44 -2.90
CA ASN A 72 -10.51 1.36 -2.66
C ASN A 72 -11.05 2.59 -1.92
N ARG A 73 -10.35 3.07 -0.88
CA ARG A 73 -10.70 4.32 -0.17
C ARG A 73 -10.75 5.50 -1.13
N ILE A 74 -9.70 5.70 -1.92
CA ILE A 74 -9.58 6.80 -2.88
C ILE A 74 -10.70 6.74 -3.93
N SER A 75 -11.07 5.54 -4.39
CA SER A 75 -12.23 5.37 -5.29
C SER A 75 -13.53 5.85 -4.64
N GLY A 76 -13.79 5.45 -3.39
CA GLY A 76 -14.96 5.91 -2.64
C GLY A 76 -14.95 7.43 -2.40
N ILE A 77 -13.80 8.01 -2.09
CA ILE A 77 -13.65 9.46 -1.91
C ILE A 77 -13.98 10.22 -3.19
N LYS A 78 -13.52 9.73 -4.35
CA LYS A 78 -13.88 10.33 -5.64
C LYS A 78 -15.39 10.31 -5.86
N GLN A 79 -16.08 9.22 -5.53
CA GLN A 79 -17.54 9.15 -5.61
C GLN A 79 -18.21 10.18 -4.70
N ILE A 80 -17.71 10.33 -3.46
CA ILE A 80 -18.20 11.33 -2.50
C ILE A 80 -18.00 12.75 -3.04
N ILE A 81 -16.80 13.07 -3.54
CA ILE A 81 -16.50 14.38 -4.12
C ILE A 81 -17.43 14.68 -5.30
N THR A 82 -17.62 13.72 -6.21
CA THR A 82 -18.55 13.87 -7.33
C THR A 82 -19.98 14.12 -6.84
N ALA A 83 -20.45 13.37 -5.83
CA ALA A 83 -21.78 13.56 -5.27
C ALA A 83 -21.95 14.96 -4.65
N PHE A 84 -20.95 15.46 -3.91
CA PHE A 84 -20.96 16.83 -3.39
C PHE A 84 -20.99 17.88 -4.50
N ASN A 85 -20.19 17.72 -5.55
CA ASN A 85 -20.16 18.67 -6.66
C ASN A 85 -21.50 18.71 -7.42
N LEU A 86 -22.20 17.58 -7.53
CA LEU A 86 -23.53 17.52 -8.13
C LEU A 86 -24.60 18.15 -7.21
N ALA A 87 -24.47 17.94 -5.90
CA ALA A 87 -25.41 18.41 -4.90
C ALA A 87 -25.22 19.89 -4.52
N TYR A 88 -24.08 20.50 -4.85
CA TYR A 88 -23.77 21.91 -4.53
C TYR A 88 -24.85 22.91 -4.97
N THR A 89 -25.63 22.59 -6.00
CA THR A 89 -26.77 23.41 -6.45
C THR A 89 -27.94 23.48 -5.46
N ALA A 90 -27.99 22.60 -4.44
CA ALA A 90 -29.13 22.40 -3.54
C ALA A 90 -28.91 22.82 -2.07
N ALA A 91 -27.73 23.33 -1.71
CA ALA A 91 -27.22 23.62 -0.35
C ALA A 91 -26.48 22.46 0.35
N TRP A 92 -25.49 22.80 1.17
CA TRP A 92 -24.62 21.84 1.88
C TRP A 92 -25.37 21.09 2.99
N PRO A 93 -25.01 19.82 3.28
CA PRO A 93 -25.76 18.96 4.20
C PRO A 93 -25.64 19.39 5.67
N ILE A 94 -24.59 20.13 6.01
CA ILE A 94 -24.43 20.78 7.32
C ILE A 94 -23.94 22.21 7.08
N ASN A 95 -24.67 23.17 7.62
CA ASN A 95 -24.41 24.60 7.53
C ASN A 95 -24.16 25.22 8.91
N ASN A 96 -23.72 24.41 9.86
CA ASN A 96 -23.33 24.83 11.20
C ASN A 96 -21.80 24.91 11.28
N SER A 97 -21.29 26.12 11.44
CA SER A 97 -19.89 26.43 11.68
C SER A 97 -19.26 25.49 12.73
N GLY A 98 -18.27 24.69 12.34
CA GLY A 98 -17.53 23.79 13.23
C GLY A 98 -18.17 22.43 13.51
N ALA A 99 -19.29 22.09 12.84
CA ALA A 99 -19.90 20.77 12.97
C ALA A 99 -19.16 19.72 12.12
N TRP A 100 -18.96 18.53 12.70
CA TRP A 100 -18.32 17.38 12.07
C TRP A 100 -19.31 16.23 11.95
N ALA A 101 -19.29 15.51 10.84
CA ALA A 101 -20.16 14.36 10.66
C ALA A 101 -19.59 13.27 9.76
N CYS A 102 -19.98 12.03 10.02
CA CYS A 102 -19.63 10.89 9.18
C CYS A 102 -20.45 10.88 7.88
N ILE A 103 -19.75 10.74 6.75
CA ILE A 103 -20.36 10.72 5.41
C ILE A 103 -20.10 9.41 4.65
N SER A 104 -19.21 8.54 5.13
CA SER A 104 -19.12 7.15 4.69
C SER A 104 -20.20 6.30 5.35
N ALA A 105 -20.37 5.05 4.88
CA ALA A 105 -21.31 4.11 5.49
C ALA A 105 -20.97 3.83 6.96
N THR A 106 -19.69 3.87 7.29
CA THR A 106 -19.17 3.65 8.64
C THR A 106 -17.96 4.55 8.90
N CYS A 107 -17.90 5.12 10.10
CA CYS A 107 -16.71 5.80 10.62
C CYS A 107 -16.29 5.11 11.93
N TYR A 108 -14.98 5.04 12.18
CA TYR A 108 -14.44 4.28 13.31
C TYR A 108 -13.35 5.05 14.06
N ASN A 109 -13.06 4.58 15.27
CA ASN A 109 -12.00 5.08 16.14
C ASN A 109 -12.10 6.59 16.37
N GLY A 110 -11.08 7.38 15.99
CA GLY A 110 -11.13 8.83 16.14
C GLY A 110 -12.29 9.51 15.38
N PHE A 111 -12.89 8.82 14.41
CA PHE A 111 -14.08 9.30 13.69
C PHE A 111 -15.39 8.68 14.17
N ALA A 112 -15.38 7.73 15.11
CA ALA A 112 -16.58 7.03 15.57
C ALA A 112 -17.58 7.93 16.29
N SER A 113 -17.09 8.97 16.98
CA SER A 113 -17.94 9.93 17.72
C SER A 113 -18.75 10.84 16.80
N TYR A 114 -18.40 10.93 15.53
CA TYR A 114 -19.14 11.72 14.54
C TYR A 114 -20.28 10.86 13.98
N VAL A 115 -21.46 11.01 14.55
CA VAL A 115 -22.64 10.26 14.13
C VAL A 115 -23.02 10.64 12.70
N ALA A 116 -23.44 9.66 11.88
CA ALA A 116 -24.06 9.94 10.60
C ALA A 116 -25.37 10.71 10.84
N VAL A 117 -25.42 11.95 10.40
CA VAL A 117 -26.60 12.81 10.59
C VAL A 117 -27.64 12.42 9.53
N PRO A 118 -28.92 12.19 9.86
CA PRO A 118 -29.94 11.80 8.87
C PRO A 118 -30.01 12.72 7.64
N ASN A 119 -29.72 14.02 7.84
CA ASN A 119 -29.67 15.03 6.78
C ASN A 119 -28.60 14.72 5.72
N ILE A 120 -27.50 14.06 6.11
CA ILE A 120 -26.42 13.66 5.21
C ILE A 120 -26.84 12.47 4.36
N ASP A 121 -27.55 11.49 4.95
CA ASP A 121 -28.08 10.37 4.18
C ASP A 121 -29.06 10.86 3.11
N ALA A 122 -29.97 11.74 3.50
CA ALA A 122 -30.90 12.39 2.58
C ALA A 122 -30.18 13.20 1.48
N PHE A 123 -29.09 13.89 1.84
CA PHE A 123 -28.27 14.65 0.89
C PHE A 123 -27.63 13.76 -0.18
N PHE A 124 -27.10 12.59 0.17
CA PHE A 124 -26.45 11.70 -0.79
C PHE A 124 -27.41 10.82 -1.59
N THR A 125 -28.61 10.53 -1.06
CA THR A 125 -29.57 9.59 -1.66
C THR A 125 -29.85 9.86 -3.16
N PRO A 126 -29.99 11.10 -3.65
CA PRO A 126 -30.25 11.36 -5.07
C PRO A 126 -29.01 11.20 -5.97
N TYR A 127 -27.81 11.32 -5.40
CA TYR A 127 -26.56 11.46 -6.16
C TYR A 127 -25.65 10.24 -6.04
N MET A 128 -25.92 9.37 -5.07
CA MET A 128 -25.14 8.16 -4.82
C MET A 128 -26.04 7.03 -4.29
N PRO A 129 -26.05 5.85 -4.92
CA PRO A 129 -26.92 4.73 -4.52
C PRO A 129 -26.53 4.11 -3.16
N SER A 130 -25.26 4.19 -2.78
CA SER A 130 -24.77 3.70 -1.49
C SER A 130 -23.49 4.42 -1.11
N LYS A 131 -23.39 4.84 0.16
CA LYS A 131 -22.15 5.43 0.69
C LYS A 131 -20.99 4.43 0.64
N PRO A 132 -19.74 4.87 0.40
CA PRO A 132 -18.58 3.99 0.43
C PRO A 132 -18.36 3.38 1.81
N ILE A 133 -17.94 2.11 1.82
CA ILE A 133 -17.53 1.37 3.02
C ILE A 133 -16.01 1.35 3.04
N ASP A 134 -15.39 1.69 4.18
CA ASP A 134 -13.94 1.60 4.31
C ASP A 134 -13.52 0.11 4.44
N PRO A 135 -12.58 -0.36 3.59
CA PRO A 135 -12.24 -1.77 3.44
C PRO A 135 -11.51 -2.39 4.65
N ALA A 136 -11.13 -1.61 5.67
CA ALA A 136 -10.52 -2.13 6.89
C ALA A 136 -11.53 -2.62 7.93
N GLY A 137 -12.84 -2.37 7.74
CA GLY A 137 -13.89 -2.85 8.64
C GLY A 137 -13.70 -2.46 10.10
N GLY A 138 -13.08 -1.29 10.37
CA GLY A 138 -12.84 -0.76 11.71
C GLY A 138 -11.68 -1.36 12.52
N SER A 139 -10.97 -2.37 12.01
CA SER A 139 -10.07 -3.19 12.85
C SER A 139 -8.56 -2.87 12.76
N THR A 140 -8.09 -2.09 11.78
CA THR A 140 -6.63 -1.97 11.52
C THR A 140 -6.02 -0.58 11.67
N ASN A 141 -6.80 0.51 11.74
CA ASN A 141 -6.24 1.89 11.73
C ASN A 141 -6.86 2.79 12.79
N ARG A 142 -6.07 3.75 13.31
CA ARG A 142 -6.51 4.78 14.27
C ARG A 142 -7.68 5.65 13.78
N PHE A 143 -7.89 5.72 12.47
CA PHE A 143 -8.99 6.47 11.83
C PHE A 143 -9.50 5.67 10.62
N GLY A 144 -10.80 5.70 10.37
CA GLY A 144 -11.34 5.15 9.13
C GLY A 144 -12.76 5.61 8.87
N GLY A 145 -13.14 5.53 7.60
CA GLY A 145 -14.28 6.26 7.05
C GLY A 145 -13.90 7.65 6.54
N VAL A 146 -14.92 8.42 6.17
CA VAL A 146 -14.81 9.78 5.65
C VAL A 146 -15.75 10.67 6.46
N ILE A 147 -15.22 11.81 6.92
CA ILE A 147 -15.98 12.82 7.65
C ILE A 147 -16.04 14.12 6.85
N TYR A 148 -17.10 14.88 7.06
CA TYR A 148 -17.31 16.21 6.52
C TYR A 148 -17.34 17.23 7.66
N SER A 149 -16.78 18.41 7.43
CA SER A 149 -16.87 19.53 8.36
C SER A 149 -16.88 20.86 7.60
N GLN A 150 -17.68 21.80 8.11
CA GLN A 150 -17.59 23.20 7.69
C GLN A 150 -16.58 23.91 8.60
N TRP A 151 -15.39 24.16 8.06
CA TRP A 151 -14.33 24.85 8.79
C TRP A 151 -14.56 26.36 8.75
N VAL A 152 -14.50 27.00 9.92
CA VAL A 152 -14.70 28.46 10.07
C VAL A 152 -13.46 29.29 9.71
N GLY A 153 -12.40 28.63 9.28
CA GLY A 153 -11.10 29.25 9.08
C GLY A 153 -10.35 29.40 10.39
N GLY A 154 -9.04 29.22 10.34
CA GLY A 154 -8.18 29.32 11.50
C GLY A 154 -7.10 28.25 11.53
N THR A 155 -6.35 28.26 12.62
CA THR A 155 -5.25 27.33 12.84
C THR A 155 -5.80 25.93 13.09
N SER A 156 -5.43 24.96 12.25
CA SER A 156 -5.77 23.57 12.48
C SER A 156 -5.20 23.12 13.84
N PRO A 157 -6.02 22.50 14.71
CA PRO A 157 -5.63 22.17 16.07
C PRO A 157 -4.60 21.03 16.14
N TYR A 158 -4.22 20.44 15.00
CA TYR A 158 -3.34 19.27 14.95
C TYR A 158 -1.93 19.58 14.43
N ASP A 159 -1.79 20.55 13.51
CA ASP A 159 -0.54 20.86 12.81
C ASP A 159 -0.15 22.34 12.88
N GLY A 160 -1.02 23.22 13.38
CA GLY A 160 -0.74 24.65 13.46
C GLY A 160 -0.82 25.39 12.13
N HIS A 161 -1.24 24.75 11.04
CA HIS A 161 -1.40 25.41 9.74
C HIS A 161 -2.69 26.23 9.69
N ILE A 162 -2.63 27.39 9.03
CA ILE A 162 -3.80 28.27 8.87
C ILE A 162 -4.61 27.75 7.68
N GLU A 163 -5.75 27.15 7.97
CA GLU A 163 -6.71 26.69 6.97
C GLU A 163 -7.76 27.79 6.71
N PRO A 164 -8.09 28.12 5.45
CA PRO A 164 -9.16 29.06 5.13
C PRO A 164 -10.53 28.51 5.56
N ALA A 165 -11.51 29.41 5.70
CA ALA A 165 -12.89 28.99 5.93
C ALA A 165 -13.41 28.27 4.67
N GLY A 166 -14.09 27.13 4.85
CA GLY A 166 -14.49 26.30 3.73
C GLY A 166 -15.17 25.01 4.13
N ASN A 167 -15.51 24.22 3.12
CA ASN A 167 -16.13 22.92 3.27
C ASN A 167 -15.08 21.86 3.04
N TYR A 168 -14.85 21.02 4.05
CA TYR A 168 -13.79 20.04 3.99
C TYR A 168 -14.33 18.63 4.18
N ILE A 169 -13.75 17.69 3.45
CA ILE A 169 -13.81 16.27 3.80
C ILE A 169 -12.45 15.79 4.28
N TYR A 170 -12.47 14.86 5.22
CA TYR A 170 -11.29 14.26 5.81
C TYR A 170 -11.40 12.75 5.77
N TRP A 171 -10.29 12.08 5.50
CA TRP A 171 -10.18 10.62 5.52
C TRP A 171 -8.77 10.21 5.91
N ALA A 172 -8.58 8.94 6.23
CA ALA A 172 -7.27 8.39 6.54
C ALA A 172 -6.82 7.35 5.51
N VAL A 173 -5.52 7.30 5.25
CA VAL A 173 -4.86 6.29 4.41
C VAL A 173 -3.75 5.59 5.19
N GLU A 174 -3.50 4.34 4.83
CA GLU A 174 -2.47 3.51 5.48
C GLU A 174 -1.08 3.76 4.87
N PRO A 175 0.01 3.62 5.64
CA PRO A 175 1.35 3.58 5.09
C PRO A 175 1.54 2.37 4.14
N PRO A 176 2.52 2.42 3.20
CA PRO A 176 3.53 3.45 3.03
C PRO A 176 3.05 4.68 2.25
N LEU A 177 3.63 5.84 2.58
CA LEU A 177 3.22 7.14 2.07
C LEU A 177 4.03 7.54 0.84
N THR A 178 3.32 8.03 -0.16
CA THR A 178 3.82 8.68 -1.36
C THR A 178 3.18 10.06 -1.45
N PRO A 179 3.76 11.00 -2.23
CA PRO A 179 3.13 12.30 -2.48
C PRO A 179 1.69 12.22 -3.01
N THR A 180 1.31 11.06 -3.55
CA THR A 180 0.00 10.76 -4.14
C THR A 180 -0.92 9.93 -3.22
N SER A 181 -0.53 9.66 -1.97
CA SER A 181 -1.30 8.80 -1.06
C SER A 181 -2.72 9.31 -0.78
N CYS A 182 -2.94 10.63 -0.83
CA CYS A 182 -4.26 11.23 -0.63
C CYS A 182 -5.13 11.28 -1.90
N GLY A 183 -4.66 10.82 -3.07
CA GLY A 183 -5.45 10.93 -4.30
C GLY A 183 -5.82 12.38 -4.62
N PRO A 184 -7.12 12.77 -4.66
CA PRO A 184 -7.53 14.14 -4.96
C PRO A 184 -7.24 15.15 -3.84
N GLY A 185 -6.96 14.69 -2.61
CA GLY A 185 -6.71 15.54 -1.45
C GLY A 185 -5.24 15.88 -1.22
N LYS A 186 -5.03 16.66 -0.17
CA LYS A 186 -3.72 16.96 0.39
C LYS A 186 -3.52 16.24 1.72
N ILE A 187 -2.27 16.06 2.13
CA ILE A 187 -1.92 15.55 3.45
C ILE A 187 -2.14 16.68 4.45
N TRP A 188 -2.90 16.40 5.50
CA TRP A 188 -3.16 17.33 6.59
C TRP A 188 -2.37 16.96 7.84
N ASN A 189 -2.30 15.67 8.17
CA ASN A 189 -1.48 15.19 9.28
C ASN A 189 -0.95 13.79 8.98
N ALA A 190 0.32 13.53 9.27
CA ALA A 190 0.92 12.21 9.15
C ALA A 190 1.38 11.68 10.51
N GLY A 191 0.83 10.53 10.91
CA GLY A 191 1.28 9.74 12.05
C GLY A 191 2.01 8.46 11.63
N ALA A 192 2.51 7.71 12.61
CA ALA A 192 3.20 6.44 12.38
C ALA A 192 2.31 5.35 11.73
N ASP A 193 1.00 5.35 12.05
CA ASP A 193 0.07 4.29 11.64
C ASP A 193 -0.93 4.71 10.56
N SER A 194 -1.08 6.02 10.33
CA SER A 194 -2.06 6.55 9.38
C SER A 194 -1.72 7.98 8.96
N VAL A 195 -2.12 8.33 7.74
CA VAL A 195 -2.10 9.71 7.26
C VAL A 195 -3.50 10.21 7.06
N ASN A 196 -3.79 11.33 7.70
CA ASN A 196 -5.03 12.07 7.52
C ASN A 196 -4.87 13.01 6.33
N CYS A 197 -5.79 12.85 5.41
CA CYS A 197 -5.91 13.64 4.20
C CYS A 197 -7.15 14.51 4.30
N HIS A 198 -7.12 15.64 3.61
CA HIS A 198 -8.27 16.52 3.48
C HIS A 198 -8.47 17.00 2.04
N PHE A 199 -9.68 17.43 1.72
CA PHE A 199 -10.01 18.10 0.47
C PHE A 199 -10.99 19.23 0.76
N ASN A 200 -10.68 20.43 0.25
CA ASN A 200 -11.53 21.60 0.32
C ASN A 200 -12.39 21.69 -0.94
N PHE A 201 -13.69 21.88 -0.77
CA PHE A 201 -14.61 22.27 -1.84
C PHE A 201 -14.62 23.80 -1.90
N GLU A 202 -13.63 24.37 -2.57
CA GLU A 202 -13.57 25.80 -2.91
C GLU A 202 -14.72 26.21 -3.86
#